data_AF-A0A965R0I0-F1
#
_entry.id   AF-A0A965R0I0-F1
#
_cell.length_a   1.000
_cell.length_b   1.000
_cell.length_c   1.000
_cell.angle_alpha   90.00
_cell.angle_beta   90.00
_cell.angle_gamma   90.00
#
_symmetry.space_group_name_H-M   'P 1'
#
loop_
_entity.id
_entity.type
_entity.pdbx_description
1 polymer ?
#
loop_
_entity_poly.entity_id
_entity_poly.type
_entity_poly.pdbx_seq_one_letter_code
_entity_poly.pdbx_strand_id
1 'polypeptide(L)'
;NRCTVGNCTPGSLDGLGVAQGLTGSPDVVIVELGYNDTQTQLAGEIDVHQALPWPDPAQPGDTIWMGAVDSSGRAVSFIQSVYWEFGSGVVLADTGIAWQNRGSSFSLDPASHLVLAPHKKPFHTLNPAHARFDDGRHMVYGNMGGDGQPQSQSAVFSRYAMFGQTLQQAVSAPRWLLGKTWGQESTTLKLENRFDQQVMRTLSAVGHDVEILADYSDTMGHAGAIVRQADGLYLGAADPRSDGLVAAF
;
A
#
# COMPACT_ATOMS: atom_id res chain seq x y z
N ASN A 1 28.70 -5.75 -13.33
CA ASN A 1 29.21 -7.03 -13.82
C ASN A 1 28.43 -8.20 -13.22
N ARG A 2 27.60 -8.83 -14.06
CA ARG A 2 26.94 -10.17 -13.96
C ARG A 2 25.96 -10.47 -12.81
N CYS A 3 24.66 -10.39 -13.12
CA CYS A 3 23.70 -11.42 -12.75
C CYS A 3 23.32 -12.17 -14.03
N THR A 4 23.53 -13.49 -14.03
CA THR A 4 23.23 -14.41 -15.14
C THR A 4 21.76 -14.82 -15.12
N VAL A 5 21.06 -14.56 -16.22
CA VAL A 5 19.70 -15.01 -16.52
C VAL A 5 19.70 -16.55 -16.59
N GLY A 6 18.97 -17.19 -15.67
CA GLY A 6 18.71 -18.62 -15.68
C GLY A 6 17.35 -18.91 -16.29
N ASN A 7 17.37 -19.58 -17.44
CA ASN A 7 16.28 -20.20 -18.20
C ASN A 7 14.90 -20.28 -17.52
N CYS A 8 13.99 -19.38 -17.91
CA CYS A 8 12.55 -19.61 -17.84
C CYS A 8 12.07 -19.97 -19.24
N THR A 9 11.57 -21.19 -19.42
CA THR A 9 10.84 -21.59 -20.63
C THR A 9 9.51 -20.83 -20.70
N PRO A 10 9.15 -20.20 -21.83
CA PRO A 10 7.87 -19.48 -21.97
C PRO A 10 6.71 -20.47 -22.06
N GLY A 11 5.93 -20.58 -20.98
CA GLY A 11 4.56 -21.07 -21.04
C GLY A 11 3.64 -19.87 -21.24
N SER A 12 2.90 -19.86 -22.34
CA SER A 12 1.98 -18.80 -22.76
C SER A 12 1.10 -18.26 -21.63
N LEU A 13 1.09 -16.94 -21.45
CA LEU A 13 -0.07 -16.05 -21.24
C LEU A 13 0.49 -14.62 -21.34
N ASP A 14 -0.22 -13.74 -22.05
CA ASP A 14 0.26 -12.42 -22.50
C ASP A 14 0.88 -11.58 -21.37
N GLY A 15 2.20 -11.32 -21.48
CA GLY A 15 2.92 -10.26 -20.76
C GLY A 15 3.18 -10.43 -19.25
N LEU A 16 2.53 -11.36 -18.56
CA LEU A 16 2.70 -11.57 -17.12
C LEU A 16 3.42 -12.89 -16.83
N GLY A 17 4.74 -12.82 -16.63
CA GLY A 17 5.52 -13.96 -16.15
C GLY A 17 5.20 -14.27 -14.69
N VAL A 18 4.51 -15.38 -14.42
CA VAL A 18 4.36 -15.94 -13.07
C VAL A 18 5.66 -16.65 -12.72
N ALA A 19 6.47 -16.07 -11.85
CA ALA A 19 7.62 -16.75 -11.29
C ALA A 19 7.15 -17.63 -10.12
N GLN A 20 7.21 -18.95 -10.28
CA GLN A 20 7.17 -19.87 -9.15
C GLN A 20 8.52 -19.81 -8.41
N GLY A 21 8.63 -18.90 -7.44
CA GLY A 21 9.86 -18.66 -6.70
C GLY A 21 9.85 -19.17 -5.26
N LEU A 22 10.64 -20.22 -5.02
CA LEU A 22 11.55 -20.44 -3.87
C LEU A 22 11.03 -20.38 -2.42
N THR A 23 9.72 -20.49 -2.20
CA THR A 23 9.18 -21.01 -0.93
C THR A 23 8.30 -22.19 -1.28
N GLY A 24 8.48 -23.35 -0.66
CA GLY A 24 7.71 -24.57 -0.97
C GLY A 24 6.21 -24.50 -0.66
N SER A 25 5.60 -23.31 -0.63
CA SER A 25 4.16 -23.08 -0.50
C SER A 25 3.59 -22.81 -1.90
N PRO A 26 2.62 -23.61 -2.40
CA PRO A 26 1.97 -23.38 -3.69
C PRO A 26 1.11 -22.10 -3.75
N ASP A 27 1.06 -21.33 -2.65
CA ASP A 27 0.14 -20.19 -2.45
C ASP A 27 0.78 -18.81 -2.66
N VAL A 28 2.07 -18.74 -2.98
CA VAL A 28 2.76 -17.46 -3.23
C VAL A 28 2.99 -17.31 -4.73
N VAL A 29 2.13 -16.53 -5.38
CA VAL A 29 2.38 -16.06 -6.74
C VAL A 29 3.32 -14.86 -6.63
N ILE A 30 4.58 -15.04 -7.02
CA ILE A 30 5.50 -13.91 -7.18
C ILE A 30 5.24 -13.33 -8.57
N VAL A 31 4.63 -12.14 -8.59
CA VAL A 31 4.53 -11.33 -9.81
C VAL A 31 5.74 -10.42 -9.82
N GLU A 32 6.72 -10.72 -10.68
CA GLU A 32 7.86 -9.85 -10.89
C GLU A 32 7.46 -8.74 -11.86
N LEU A 33 6.96 -7.63 -11.31
CA LEU A 33 6.70 -6.41 -12.08
C LEU A 33 8.00 -5.60 -12.22
N GLY A 34 8.97 -6.16 -12.95
CA GLY A 34 10.11 -5.37 -13.43
C GLY A 34 9.62 -4.21 -14.32
N TYR A 35 10.47 -3.20 -14.55
CA TYR A 35 10.21 -2.18 -15.57
C TYR A 35 10.11 -2.89 -16.92
N ASN A 36 8.88 -3.20 -17.34
CA ASN A 36 8.58 -4.07 -18.47
C ASN A 36 7.70 -3.33 -19.50
N ASP A 37 7.53 -3.95 -20.66
CA ASP A 37 6.73 -3.38 -21.76
C ASP A 37 5.29 -3.08 -21.31
N THR A 38 4.73 -3.86 -20.39
CA THR A 38 3.39 -3.65 -19.82
C THR A 38 3.28 -2.35 -19.03
N GLN A 39 4.24 -2.02 -18.16
CA GLN A 39 4.24 -0.73 -17.44
C GLN A 39 4.37 0.45 -18.40
N THR A 40 5.23 0.32 -19.42
CA THR A 40 5.40 1.36 -20.44
C THR A 40 4.13 1.55 -21.26
N GLN A 41 3.46 0.46 -21.63
CA GLN A 41 2.18 0.48 -22.32
C GLN A 41 1.10 1.16 -21.46
N LEU A 42 0.90 0.71 -20.22
CA LEU A 42 -0.10 1.28 -19.30
C LEU A 42 0.17 2.77 -19.02
N ALA A 43 1.44 3.17 -18.91
CA ALA A 43 1.81 4.58 -18.79
C ALA A 43 1.48 5.38 -20.05
N GLY A 44 1.62 4.78 -21.24
CA GLY A 44 1.24 5.38 -22.52
C GLY A 44 -0.28 5.53 -22.72
N GLU A 45 -1.09 4.79 -21.97
CA GLU A 45 -2.55 4.91 -21.97
C GLU A 45 -3.05 6.08 -21.09
N ILE A 46 -2.17 6.74 -20.34
CA ILE A 46 -2.54 7.89 -19.50
C ILE A 46 -2.78 9.12 -20.38
N ASP A 47 -4.05 9.57 -20.45
CA ASP A 47 -4.40 10.89 -20.96
C ASP A 47 -4.44 11.91 -19.82
N VAL A 48 -3.54 12.89 -19.86
CA VAL A 48 -3.48 13.96 -18.85
C VAL A 48 -4.65 14.96 -18.94
N HIS A 49 -5.46 14.87 -19.99
CA HIS A 49 -6.62 15.70 -20.25
C HIS A 49 -7.95 14.96 -20.06
N GLN A 50 -7.94 13.65 -19.84
CA GLN A 50 -9.15 12.86 -19.67
C GLN A 50 -8.94 11.66 -18.73
N ALA A 51 -9.75 11.60 -17.67
CA ALA A 51 -9.78 10.46 -16.76
C ALA A 51 -10.43 9.22 -17.42
N LEU A 52 -9.78 8.06 -17.29
CA LEU A 52 -10.36 6.78 -17.68
C LEU A 52 -11.40 6.30 -16.64
N PRO A 53 -12.41 5.50 -17.05
CA PRO A 53 -13.30 4.83 -16.11
C PRO A 53 -12.54 3.92 -15.14
N TRP A 54 -12.97 3.87 -13.88
CA TRP A 54 -12.36 3.01 -12.87
C TRP A 54 -12.84 1.55 -13.03
N PRO A 55 -11.92 0.57 -13.24
CA PRO A 55 -12.33 -0.78 -13.63
C PRO A 55 -12.64 -1.73 -12.46
N ASP A 56 -12.10 -1.48 -11.26
CA ASP A 56 -12.05 -2.50 -10.20
C ASP A 56 -12.80 -2.11 -8.90
N PRO A 57 -13.62 -3.02 -8.32
CA PRO A 57 -14.22 -2.80 -7.01
C PRO A 57 -13.22 -3.05 -5.86
N ALA A 58 -12.98 -2.03 -5.05
CA ALA A 58 -12.11 -2.14 -3.86
C ALA A 58 -12.79 -2.89 -2.68
N GLN A 59 -11.96 -3.52 -1.83
CA GLN A 59 -12.30 -4.31 -0.65
C GLN A 59 -11.94 -3.55 0.64
N PRO A 60 -12.78 -3.56 1.69
CA PRO A 60 -12.47 -2.80 2.90
C PRO A 60 -11.54 -3.54 3.87
N GLY A 61 -10.85 -2.82 4.75
CA GLY A 61 -10.04 -3.41 5.83
C GLY A 61 -9.43 -2.38 6.79
N ASP A 62 -9.24 -2.80 8.04
CA ASP A 62 -8.63 -2.06 9.16
C ASP A 62 -7.27 -2.68 9.51
N THR A 63 -6.26 -1.87 9.84
CA THR A 63 -4.86 -2.31 9.92
C THR A 63 -4.04 -1.36 10.79
N ILE A 64 -2.98 -1.87 11.42
CA ILE A 64 -1.94 -1.03 12.02
C ILE A 64 -0.59 -1.30 11.37
N TRP A 65 0.20 -0.23 11.21
CA TRP A 65 1.61 -0.31 10.80
C TRP A 65 2.52 0.16 11.94
N MET A 66 3.66 -0.50 12.09
CA MET A 66 4.72 -0.14 13.03
C MET A 66 6.09 -0.32 12.38
N GLY A 67 7.02 0.58 12.70
CA GLY A 67 8.41 0.51 12.28
C GLY A 67 9.38 0.52 13.46
N ALA A 68 10.48 -0.21 13.35
CA ALA A 68 11.56 -0.17 14.33
C ALA A 68 12.91 -0.28 13.62
N VAL A 69 13.91 0.49 14.09
CA VAL A 69 15.30 0.37 13.62
C VAL A 69 16.23 0.35 14.83
N ASP A 70 17.10 -0.64 14.93
CA ASP A 70 18.07 -0.76 16.02
C ASP A 70 19.42 -0.08 15.68
N SER A 71 20.29 0.06 16.68
CA SER A 71 21.62 0.66 16.53
C SER A 71 22.57 -0.15 15.64
N SER A 72 22.29 -1.43 15.42
CA SER A 72 23.01 -2.30 14.48
C SER A 72 22.51 -2.16 13.04
N GLY A 73 21.53 -1.29 12.79
CA GLY A 73 20.92 -1.06 11.50
C GLY A 73 19.89 -2.11 11.11
N ARG A 74 19.43 -2.97 12.03
CA ARG A 74 18.30 -3.87 11.75
C ARG A 74 17.03 -3.07 11.67
N ALA A 75 16.34 -3.16 10.55
CA ALA A 75 15.10 -2.43 10.30
C ALA A 75 13.94 -3.42 10.14
N VAL A 76 12.81 -3.09 10.77
CA VAL A 76 11.57 -3.86 10.71
C VAL A 76 10.46 -2.95 10.21
N SER A 77 9.78 -3.37 9.15
CA SER A 77 8.49 -2.84 8.73
C SER A 77 7.45 -3.91 9.06
N PHE A 78 6.57 -3.62 10.01
CA PHE A 78 5.61 -4.57 10.52
C PHE A 78 4.19 -4.05 10.31
N ILE A 79 3.32 -4.94 9.82
CA ILE A 79 1.93 -4.62 9.60
C ILE A 79 1.07 -5.80 10.05
N GLN A 80 0.02 -5.53 10.81
CA GLN A 80 -0.91 -6.56 11.27
C GLN A 80 -2.35 -6.07 11.23
N SER A 81 -3.28 -7.00 11.08
CA SER A 81 -4.69 -6.71 10.92
C SER A 81 -5.52 -7.93 11.26
N VAL A 82 -6.66 -7.72 11.92
CA VAL A 82 -7.72 -8.72 12.10
C VAL A 82 -8.73 -8.71 10.94
N TYR A 83 -8.38 -8.04 9.85
CA TYR A 83 -9.15 -7.68 8.66
C TYR A 83 -10.16 -6.56 8.87
N TRP A 84 -11.32 -6.80 9.45
CA TRP A 84 -12.32 -5.74 9.67
C TRP A 84 -12.45 -5.36 11.13
N GLU A 85 -12.15 -4.11 11.51
CA GLU A 85 -12.39 -3.57 12.87
C GLU A 85 -12.00 -4.55 13.98
N PHE A 86 -12.97 -5.19 14.64
CA PHE A 86 -12.79 -6.19 15.70
C PHE A 86 -12.66 -7.65 15.18
N GLY A 87 -12.33 -7.80 13.91
CA GLY A 87 -12.29 -9.06 13.17
C GLY A 87 -13.68 -9.68 13.00
N SER A 88 -13.81 -10.91 13.47
CA SER A 88 -15.06 -11.68 13.40
C SER A 88 -16.09 -11.30 14.45
N GLY A 89 -15.72 -10.45 15.42
CA GLY A 89 -16.50 -10.22 16.63
C GLY A 89 -16.44 -11.38 17.63
N VAL A 90 -15.71 -12.47 17.31
CA VAL A 90 -15.49 -13.60 18.22
C VAL A 90 -14.27 -13.30 19.09
N VAL A 91 -14.48 -13.30 20.40
CA VAL A 91 -13.42 -13.15 21.42
C VAL A 91 -13.40 -14.40 22.28
N LEU A 92 -12.22 -15.01 22.43
CA LEU A 92 -12.03 -16.14 23.32
C LEU A 92 -12.16 -15.67 24.78
N ALA A 93 -13.17 -16.16 25.49
CA ALA A 93 -13.53 -15.69 26.83
C ALA A 93 -12.37 -15.75 27.83
N ASP A 94 -11.58 -16.84 27.81
CA ASP A 94 -10.52 -17.06 28.79
C ASP A 94 -9.24 -16.27 28.52
N THR A 95 -9.01 -15.85 27.27
CA THR A 95 -7.75 -15.24 26.84
C THR A 95 -7.89 -13.80 26.32
N GLY A 96 -9.10 -13.37 25.99
CA GLY A 96 -9.37 -12.09 25.36
C GLY A 96 -8.90 -11.99 23.90
N ILE A 97 -8.48 -13.09 23.29
CA ILE A 97 -8.00 -13.08 21.90
C ILE A 97 -9.19 -12.88 20.95
N ALA A 98 -9.19 -11.77 20.22
CA ALA A 98 -10.11 -11.52 19.12
C ALA A 98 -9.69 -12.28 17.86
N TRP A 99 -10.63 -12.99 17.24
CA TRP A 99 -10.38 -13.74 16.01
C TRP A 99 -10.55 -12.87 14.77
N GLN A 100 -9.60 -12.93 13.85
CA GLN A 100 -9.70 -12.26 12.55
C GLN A 100 -10.84 -12.82 11.70
N ASN A 101 -11.40 -12.00 10.81
CA ASN A 101 -12.36 -12.43 9.78
C ASN A 101 -11.77 -12.46 8.37
N ARG A 102 -10.44 -12.52 8.23
CA ARG A 102 -9.73 -12.50 6.93
C ARG A 102 -10.25 -13.49 5.88
N GLY A 103 -10.88 -14.57 6.29
CA GLY A 103 -11.52 -15.53 5.38
C GLY A 103 -12.58 -14.90 4.45
N SER A 104 -13.16 -13.75 4.78
CA SER A 104 -14.09 -13.05 3.88
C SER A 104 -13.45 -12.48 2.60
N SER A 105 -12.12 -12.48 2.48
CA SER A 105 -11.44 -12.11 1.22
C SER A 105 -11.43 -13.24 0.19
N PHE A 106 -11.93 -14.44 0.50
CA PHE A 106 -12.11 -15.50 -0.50
C PHE A 106 -13.32 -15.24 -1.38
N SER A 107 -13.19 -15.57 -2.66
CA SER A 107 -14.33 -15.72 -3.56
C SER A 107 -15.00 -17.08 -3.35
N LEU A 108 -16.32 -17.11 -3.52
CA LEU A 108 -17.10 -18.36 -3.58
C LEU A 108 -17.33 -18.84 -5.02
N ASP A 109 -16.89 -18.06 -6.01
CA ASP A 109 -16.90 -18.47 -7.41
C ASP A 109 -15.78 -19.50 -7.67
N PRO A 110 -16.11 -20.73 -8.10
CA PRO A 110 -15.12 -21.76 -8.41
C PRO A 110 -14.13 -21.37 -9.50
N ALA A 111 -14.49 -20.44 -10.39
CA ALA A 111 -13.61 -19.96 -11.46
C ALA A 111 -12.62 -18.87 -10.99
N SER A 112 -12.82 -18.30 -9.80
CA SER A 112 -11.98 -17.23 -9.30
C SER A 112 -10.61 -17.73 -8.85
N HIS A 113 -9.55 -17.00 -9.19
CA HIS A 113 -8.21 -17.23 -8.62
C HIS A 113 -8.20 -17.11 -7.08
N LEU A 114 -9.15 -16.36 -6.51
CA LEU A 114 -9.32 -16.18 -5.08
C LEU A 114 -10.34 -17.15 -4.47
N VAL A 115 -10.70 -18.25 -5.15
CA VAL A 115 -11.65 -19.26 -4.62
C VAL A 115 -11.23 -19.80 -3.25
N LEU A 116 -12.21 -19.99 -2.36
CA LEU A 116 -12.05 -20.66 -1.06
C LEU A 116 -11.64 -22.12 -1.25
N ALA A 117 -10.52 -22.52 -0.64
CA ALA A 117 -10.05 -23.90 -0.64
C ALA A 117 -9.36 -24.26 0.69
N PRO A 118 -9.40 -25.54 1.12
CA PRO A 118 -8.69 -26.00 2.31
C PRO A 118 -7.19 -25.68 2.23
N HIS A 119 -6.62 -25.20 3.34
CA HIS A 119 -5.21 -24.81 3.49
C HIS A 119 -4.71 -23.66 2.59
N LYS A 120 -5.55 -23.13 1.71
CA LYS A 120 -5.23 -21.92 0.93
C LYS A 120 -5.25 -20.70 1.84
N LYS A 121 -4.35 -19.76 1.61
CA LYS A 121 -4.36 -18.46 2.29
C LYS A 121 -5.22 -17.46 1.49
N PRO A 122 -6.04 -16.65 2.16
CA PRO A 122 -6.81 -15.60 1.49
C PRO A 122 -5.86 -14.52 0.94
N PHE A 123 -6.34 -13.78 -0.05
CA PHE A 123 -5.65 -12.58 -0.52
C PHE A 123 -5.44 -11.58 0.62
N HIS A 124 -4.27 -10.95 0.65
CA HIS A 124 -3.92 -9.96 1.67
C HIS A 124 -3.57 -8.63 1.00
N THR A 125 -4.14 -7.56 1.55
CA THR A 125 -3.83 -6.18 1.18
C THR A 125 -2.65 -5.60 1.97
N LEU A 126 -2.14 -6.37 2.95
CA LEU A 126 -1.07 -5.96 3.85
C LEU A 126 0.28 -5.89 3.12
N ASN A 127 0.90 -4.73 3.12
CA ASN A 127 2.09 -4.45 2.31
C ASN A 127 3.18 -3.72 3.13
N PRO A 128 3.88 -4.41 4.05
CA PRO A 128 4.99 -3.80 4.77
C PRO A 128 6.13 -3.50 3.78
N ALA A 129 6.57 -2.23 3.72
CA ALA A 129 7.57 -1.81 2.76
C ALA A 129 8.93 -1.50 3.40
N HIS A 130 9.99 -1.82 2.64
CA HIS A 130 11.36 -1.47 2.94
C HIS A 130 12.06 -1.02 1.64
N ALA A 131 12.64 0.18 1.66
CA ALA A 131 13.41 0.73 0.55
C ALA A 131 14.90 0.80 0.92
N ARG A 132 15.75 0.45 -0.05
CA ARG A 132 17.20 0.69 0.01
C ARG A 132 17.54 1.67 -1.11
N PHE A 133 18.20 2.76 -0.76
CA PHE A 133 18.60 3.79 -1.70
C PHE A 133 20.05 3.58 -2.14
N ASP A 134 20.38 4.07 -3.33
CA ASP A 134 21.74 3.98 -3.89
C ASP A 134 22.76 4.80 -3.09
N ASP A 135 22.31 5.85 -2.41
CA ASP A 135 23.12 6.71 -1.53
C ASP A 135 23.38 6.10 -0.15
N GLY A 136 22.92 4.87 0.11
CA GLY A 136 23.12 4.15 1.36
C GLY A 136 22.06 4.41 2.43
N ARG A 137 21.02 5.20 2.15
CA ARG A 137 19.85 5.30 3.03
C ARG A 137 19.04 4.00 3.03
N HIS A 138 18.36 3.73 4.14
CA HIS A 138 17.38 2.66 4.29
C HIS A 138 16.10 3.22 4.90
N MET A 139 14.94 2.84 4.36
CA MET A 139 13.64 3.32 4.83
C MET A 139 12.70 2.15 5.07
N VAL A 140 12.16 2.04 6.27
CA VAL A 140 10.96 1.23 6.54
C VAL A 140 9.77 2.17 6.59
N TYR A 141 8.70 1.79 5.91
CA TYR A 141 7.51 2.63 5.82
C TYR A 141 6.26 1.80 5.57
N GLY A 142 5.12 2.37 5.92
CA GLY A 142 3.83 1.76 5.68
C GLY A 142 2.68 2.70 5.94
N ASN A 143 1.49 2.20 5.65
CA ASN A 143 0.23 2.90 5.83
C ASN A 143 -0.82 1.88 6.25
N MET A 144 -1.84 2.30 6.99
CA MET A 144 -3.08 1.51 7.16
C MET A 144 -4.15 1.93 6.14
N GLY A 145 -5.32 1.27 6.12
CA GLY A 145 -6.46 1.72 5.29
C GLY A 145 -6.69 0.88 4.03
N GLY A 146 -6.58 -0.45 4.14
CA GLY A 146 -7.04 -1.40 3.12
C GLY A 146 -6.40 -1.16 1.73
N ASP A 147 -7.24 -1.03 0.71
CA ASP A 147 -6.79 -0.84 -0.68
C ASP A 147 -6.16 0.54 -0.95
N GLY A 148 -6.28 1.49 -0.01
CA GLY A 148 -5.57 2.77 -0.07
C GLY A 148 -4.07 2.67 0.28
N GLN A 149 -3.62 1.54 0.85
CA GLN A 149 -2.23 1.37 1.31
C GLN A 149 -1.20 1.58 0.18
N PRO A 150 -1.33 0.96 -1.02
CA PRO A 150 -0.36 1.17 -2.10
C PRO A 150 -0.30 2.62 -2.58
N GLN A 151 -1.44 3.31 -2.64
CA GLN A 151 -1.51 4.71 -3.08
C GLN A 151 -0.79 5.63 -2.10
N SER A 152 -1.13 5.52 -0.81
CA SER A 152 -0.49 6.32 0.24
C SER A 152 0.99 6.03 0.39
N GLN A 153 1.40 4.76 0.35
CA GLN A 153 2.82 4.39 0.40
C GLN A 153 3.59 4.95 -0.80
N SER A 154 3.02 4.90 -2.00
CA SER A 154 3.63 5.46 -3.20
C SER A 154 3.79 6.99 -3.09
N ALA A 155 2.78 7.67 -2.54
CA ALA A 155 2.85 9.11 -2.28
C ALA A 155 3.95 9.47 -1.27
N VAL A 156 4.00 8.77 -0.12
CA VAL A 156 5.03 9.02 0.91
C VAL A 156 6.43 8.73 0.38
N PHE A 157 6.59 7.60 -0.30
CA PHE A 157 7.88 7.20 -0.88
C PHE A 157 8.35 8.21 -1.92
N SER A 158 7.54 8.53 -2.94
CA SER A 158 7.94 9.44 -4.02
C SER A 158 8.27 10.85 -3.50
N ARG A 159 7.50 11.38 -2.55
CA ARG A 159 7.77 12.68 -1.92
C ARG A 159 9.13 12.75 -1.26
N TYR A 160 9.50 11.72 -0.51
CA TYR A 160 10.78 11.65 0.17
C TYR A 160 11.94 11.28 -0.77
N ALA A 161 11.74 10.27 -1.60
CA ALA A 161 12.75 9.67 -2.47
C ALA A 161 13.08 10.52 -3.69
N MET A 162 12.08 11.18 -4.29
CA MET A 162 12.18 11.79 -5.61
C MET A 162 11.97 13.31 -5.56
N PHE A 163 11.05 13.80 -4.71
CA PHE A 163 10.66 15.21 -4.70
C PHE A 163 11.32 16.04 -3.58
N GLY A 164 12.30 15.47 -2.88
CA GLY A 164 13.13 16.20 -1.91
C GLY A 164 12.41 16.71 -0.66
N GLN A 165 11.21 16.20 -0.37
CA GLN A 165 10.52 16.56 0.87
C GLN A 165 11.23 15.94 2.08
N THR A 166 11.23 16.64 3.21
CA THR A 166 11.66 16.01 4.47
C THR A 166 10.69 14.88 4.85
N LEU A 167 11.15 13.93 5.68
CA LEU A 167 10.36 12.74 6.00
C LEU A 167 8.99 13.07 6.62
N GLN A 168 8.95 14.01 7.58
CA GLN A 168 7.70 14.43 8.20
C GLN A 168 6.80 15.18 7.22
N GLN A 169 7.36 16.00 6.31
CA GLN A 169 6.58 16.66 5.27
C GLN A 169 5.95 15.64 4.31
N ALA A 170 6.69 14.61 3.90
CA ALA A 170 6.20 13.57 3.01
C ALA A 170 4.98 12.82 3.60
N VAL A 171 5.03 12.50 4.89
CA VAL A 171 3.92 11.85 5.64
C VAL A 171 2.75 12.82 5.87
N SER A 172 3.03 14.07 6.22
CA SER A 172 1.99 15.05 6.60
C SER A 172 1.29 15.68 5.40
N ALA A 173 1.90 15.66 4.21
CA ALA A 173 1.36 16.26 3.00
C ALA A 173 -0.04 15.71 2.67
N PRO A 174 -0.92 16.53 2.04
CA PRO A 174 -2.25 16.09 1.65
C PRO A 174 -2.20 14.86 0.75
N ARG A 175 -3.17 13.96 0.87
CA ARG A 175 -3.27 12.70 0.14
C ARG A 175 -4.57 12.63 -0.63
N TRP A 176 -4.51 11.80 -1.66
CA TRP A 176 -5.65 11.43 -2.48
C TRP A 176 -5.86 9.93 -2.36
N LEU A 177 -7.08 9.51 -2.65
CA LEU A 177 -7.47 8.12 -2.70
C LEU A 177 -8.48 7.93 -3.81
N LEU A 178 -8.10 7.17 -4.81
CA LEU A 178 -8.97 6.81 -5.92
C LEU A 178 -9.57 5.42 -5.67
N GLY A 179 -10.89 5.32 -5.79
CA GLY A 179 -11.63 4.09 -5.54
C GLY A 179 -12.35 4.09 -4.19
N LYS A 180 -12.82 2.91 -3.79
CA LYS A 180 -13.59 2.75 -2.55
C LYS A 180 -12.71 2.91 -1.32
N THR A 181 -13.24 3.56 -0.30
CA THR A 181 -12.66 3.65 1.04
C THR A 181 -13.50 2.86 2.03
N TRP A 182 -12.97 2.69 3.24
CA TRP A 182 -13.73 2.16 4.38
C TRP A 182 -15.16 2.74 4.44
N GLY A 183 -16.16 1.86 4.43
CA GLY A 183 -17.58 2.19 4.60
C GLY A 183 -18.30 2.87 3.41
N GLN A 184 -17.63 3.10 2.26
CA GLN A 184 -18.20 3.86 1.14
C GLN A 184 -18.12 3.06 -0.18
N GLU A 185 -19.22 2.96 -0.91
CA GLU A 185 -19.25 2.27 -2.22
C GLU A 185 -18.77 3.14 -3.39
N SER A 186 -18.52 4.44 -3.18
CA SER A 186 -18.15 5.36 -4.25
C SER A 186 -16.73 5.10 -4.77
N THR A 187 -16.58 5.08 -6.09
CA THR A 187 -15.27 5.03 -6.79
C THR A 187 -14.73 6.44 -7.09
N THR A 188 -15.15 7.43 -6.30
CA THR A 188 -14.73 8.84 -6.42
C THR A 188 -13.22 8.99 -6.22
N LEU A 189 -12.66 10.07 -6.78
CA LEU A 189 -11.34 10.58 -6.41
C LEU A 189 -11.49 11.43 -5.15
N LYS A 190 -11.13 10.86 -4.00
CA LYS A 190 -11.14 11.55 -2.72
C LYS A 190 -9.86 12.35 -2.56
N LEU A 191 -9.97 13.62 -2.20
CA LEU A 191 -8.85 14.54 -1.98
C LEU A 191 -9.03 15.25 -0.64
N GLU A 192 -7.97 15.33 0.17
CA GLU A 192 -8.01 16.24 1.33
C GLU A 192 -8.04 17.70 0.89
N ASN A 193 -8.78 18.54 1.63
CA ASN A 193 -8.97 19.97 1.32
C ASN A 193 -7.69 20.84 1.41
N ARG A 194 -6.55 20.26 1.75
CA ARG A 194 -5.26 20.97 1.85
C ARG A 194 -4.48 21.01 0.52
N PHE A 195 -5.00 20.41 -0.56
CA PHE A 195 -4.48 20.68 -1.91
C PHE A 195 -4.82 22.11 -2.36
N ASP A 196 -4.07 22.63 -3.32
CA ASP A 196 -4.45 23.86 -4.02
C ASP A 196 -5.81 23.64 -4.70
N GLN A 197 -6.76 24.57 -4.50
CA GLN A 197 -8.08 24.50 -5.12
C GLN A 197 -8.01 24.43 -6.65
N GLN A 198 -6.97 25.01 -7.25
CA GLN A 198 -6.76 24.92 -8.69
C GLN A 198 -6.50 23.48 -9.15
N VAL A 199 -5.76 22.68 -8.36
CA VAL A 199 -5.53 21.26 -8.65
C VAL A 199 -6.85 20.51 -8.61
N MET A 200 -7.67 20.72 -7.58
CA MET A 200 -8.99 20.07 -7.47
C MET A 200 -9.90 20.40 -8.65
N ARG A 201 -9.97 21.70 -9.03
CA ARG A 201 -10.76 22.15 -10.19
C ARG A 201 -10.27 21.54 -11.49
N THR A 202 -8.96 21.47 -11.70
CA THR A 202 -8.38 20.85 -12.89
C THR A 202 -8.71 19.37 -12.96
N LEU A 203 -8.63 18.65 -11.84
CA LEU A 203 -8.99 17.22 -11.78
C LEU A 203 -10.47 16.98 -12.11
N SER A 204 -11.38 17.80 -11.58
CA SER A 204 -12.80 17.73 -11.96
C SER A 204 -13.01 18.04 -13.45
N ALA A 205 -12.31 19.04 -13.99
CA ALA A 205 -12.46 19.46 -15.38
C ALA A 205 -11.99 18.39 -16.39
N VAL A 206 -11.03 17.54 -16.02
CA VAL A 206 -10.57 16.40 -16.84
C VAL A 206 -11.40 15.13 -16.60
N GLY A 207 -12.51 15.22 -15.83
CA GLY A 207 -13.51 14.15 -15.72
C GLY A 207 -13.40 13.27 -14.47
N HIS A 208 -12.56 13.60 -13.49
CA HIS A 208 -12.59 12.90 -12.21
C HIS A 208 -13.84 13.28 -11.40
N ASP A 209 -14.54 12.29 -10.86
CA ASP A 209 -15.58 12.49 -9.86
C ASP A 209 -14.94 12.82 -8.51
N VAL A 210 -14.76 14.11 -8.23
CA VAL A 210 -13.97 14.61 -7.09
C VAL A 210 -14.81 14.74 -5.84
N GLU A 211 -14.35 14.10 -4.77
CA GLU A 211 -14.90 14.22 -3.42
C GLU A 211 -13.87 14.88 -2.50
N ILE A 212 -14.24 15.96 -1.82
CA ILE A 212 -13.33 16.70 -0.93
C ILE A 212 -13.55 16.26 0.52
N LEU A 213 -12.48 15.77 1.15
CA LEU A 213 -12.46 15.40 2.57
C LEU A 213 -11.87 16.53 3.43
N ALA A 214 -12.16 16.48 4.73
CA ALA A 214 -11.58 17.38 5.71
C ALA A 214 -10.04 17.27 5.78
N ASP A 215 -9.42 18.28 6.39
CA ASP A 215 -8.00 18.28 6.71
C ASP A 215 -7.66 17.08 7.58
N TYR A 216 -6.59 16.36 7.22
CA TYR A 216 -6.10 15.22 7.99
C TYR A 216 -7.17 14.13 8.17
N SER A 217 -7.94 13.85 7.11
CA SER A 217 -8.97 12.82 7.16
C SER A 217 -8.38 11.41 7.37
N ASP A 218 -8.84 10.74 8.42
CA ASP A 218 -8.55 9.33 8.77
C ASP A 218 -8.73 8.37 7.59
N THR A 219 -9.66 8.68 6.68
CA THR A 219 -9.92 7.93 5.44
C THR A 219 -8.68 7.75 4.55
N MET A 220 -7.68 8.62 4.68
CA MET A 220 -6.42 8.52 3.93
C MET A 220 -5.49 7.43 4.49
N GLY A 221 -5.84 6.82 5.62
CA GLY A 221 -5.01 5.90 6.39
C GLY A 221 -3.93 6.63 7.18
N HIS A 222 -3.18 5.91 8.01
CA HIS A 222 -2.13 6.47 8.85
C HIS A 222 -0.78 5.89 8.46
N ALA A 223 0.08 6.76 7.95
CA ALA A 223 1.39 6.41 7.46
C ALA A 223 2.46 6.64 8.53
N GLY A 224 3.50 5.83 8.47
CA GLY A 224 4.70 6.04 9.27
C GLY A 224 5.93 5.63 8.51
N ALA A 225 7.07 6.19 8.93
CA ALA A 225 8.35 5.86 8.34
C ALA A 225 9.49 6.06 9.31
N ILE A 226 10.53 5.24 9.17
CA ILE A 226 11.84 5.44 9.78
C ILE A 226 12.89 5.33 8.68
N VAL A 227 13.78 6.32 8.61
CA VAL A 227 14.92 6.34 7.69
C VAL A 227 16.21 6.30 8.48
N ARG A 228 17.06 5.31 8.19
CA ARG A 228 18.48 5.34 8.55
C ARG A 228 19.25 6.02 7.44
N GLN A 229 19.88 7.14 7.75
CA GLN A 229 20.76 7.89 6.86
C GLN A 229 22.10 7.16 6.67
N ALA A 230 22.82 7.50 5.60
CA ALA A 230 24.12 6.91 5.30
C ALA A 230 25.18 7.20 6.38
N ASP A 231 25.07 8.37 7.02
CA ASP A 231 25.91 8.80 8.15
C ASP A 231 25.52 8.19 9.51
N GLY A 232 24.45 7.39 9.54
CA GLY A 232 23.95 6.73 10.75
C GLY A 232 22.88 7.51 11.51
N LEU A 233 22.48 8.71 11.08
CA LEU A 233 21.36 9.44 11.66
C LEU A 233 20.03 8.72 11.41
N TYR A 234 19.14 8.71 12.39
CA TYR A 234 17.78 8.20 12.24
C TYR A 234 16.78 9.35 12.14
N LEU A 235 15.91 9.27 11.12
CA LEU A 235 14.75 10.13 10.97
C LEU A 235 13.50 9.28 11.19
N GLY A 236 12.51 9.78 11.92
CA GLY A 236 11.21 9.14 12.01
C GLY A 236 10.09 10.13 11.75
N ALA A 237 8.98 9.62 11.22
CA ALA A 237 7.75 10.38 11.03
C ALA A 237 6.53 9.56 11.44
N ALA A 238 5.60 10.21 12.12
CA ALA A 238 4.27 9.69 12.46
C ALA A 238 3.19 10.53 11.76
N ASP A 239 2.06 9.89 11.45
CA ASP A 239 0.96 10.56 10.76
C ASP A 239 0.23 11.54 11.69
N PRO A 240 0.03 12.81 11.29
CA PRO A 240 -0.81 13.74 12.04
C PRO A 240 -2.32 13.39 12.01
N ARG A 241 -2.74 12.41 11.21
CA ARG A 241 -4.15 11.97 11.10
C ARG A 241 -4.61 11.06 12.22
N SER A 242 -3.69 10.54 13.02
CA SER A 242 -3.97 9.63 14.12
C SER A 242 -3.13 9.94 15.34
N ASP A 243 -3.56 9.41 16.48
CA ASP A 243 -2.68 9.27 17.63
C ASP A 243 -1.54 8.30 17.27
N GLY A 244 -0.31 8.81 17.28
CA GLY A 244 0.89 8.07 16.93
C GLY A 244 2.14 8.86 17.30
N LEU A 245 3.27 8.18 17.46
CA LEU A 245 4.51 8.83 17.87
C LEU A 245 5.74 8.18 17.26
N VAL A 246 6.81 8.97 17.22
CA VAL A 246 8.17 8.51 17.00
C VAL A 246 8.93 8.72 18.29
N ALA A 247 9.60 7.68 18.78
CA ALA A 247 10.47 7.74 19.95
C ALA A 247 11.86 7.22 19.59
N ALA A 248 12.87 7.78 20.24
CA ALA A 248 14.28 7.40 20.09
C ALA A 248 14.96 7.38 21.47
N PHE A 249 16.03 6.61 21.59
CA PHE A 249 16.82 6.43 22.81
C PHE A 249 18.29 6.17 22.46
#